data_AF-Q14MW5-F1
#
_entry.id   AF-Q14MW5-F1
#
_cell.length_a   1.000
_cell.length_b   1.000
_cell.length_c   1.000
_cell.angle_alpha   90.00
_cell.angle_beta   90.00
_cell.angle_gamma   90.00
#
_symmetry.space_group_name_H-M   'P 1'
#
loop_
_entity.id
_entity.type
_entity.pdbx_description
1 polymer ?
#
loop_
_entity_poly.entity_id
_entity_poly.type
_entity_poly.pdbx_seq_one_letter_code
_entity_poly.pdbx_strand_id
1 'polypeptide(L)'
;MKTNLGELYLGDSLEILKKIPDKSIDLILTDPPYLYPDIAKKLENKEKHIKYNLKKIQDPNCSNIQYQIRKRELEFLQGEFISSFDIPSYFKEWMRIIKKPNFIIYLSKQQLKDYLFEIENYNLKFELIIYKKTNDAPSNNIYRKDKELCLWLKDFNIYYNRL
;
A
#
# COMPACT_ATOMS: atom_id res chain seq x y z
N MET A 1 -22.67 -7.34 16.08
CA MET A 1 -21.31 -7.24 16.66
C MET A 1 -21.12 -5.79 17.11
N LYS A 2 -20.94 -5.51 18.42
CA LYS A 2 -20.48 -4.19 18.85
C LYS A 2 -19.00 -4.13 18.54
N THR A 3 -18.60 -3.31 17.56
CA THR A 3 -17.20 -2.93 17.42
C THR A 3 -16.91 -1.91 18.53
N ASN A 4 -15.83 -2.11 19.28
CA ASN A 4 -15.33 -1.07 20.18
C ASN A 4 -14.67 -0.01 19.30
N LEU A 5 -15.48 0.93 18.81
CA LEU A 5 -15.06 1.99 17.90
C LEU A 5 -13.74 2.64 18.38
N GLY A 6 -12.75 2.71 17.48
CA GLY A 6 -11.46 3.37 17.76
C GLY A 6 -10.34 2.47 18.31
N GLU A 7 -10.53 1.14 18.33
CA GLU A 7 -9.44 0.22 18.70
C GLU A 7 -8.33 0.15 17.65
N LEU A 8 -7.08 0.10 18.14
CA LEU A 8 -5.88 -0.13 17.34
C LEU A 8 -5.31 -1.52 17.66
N TYR A 9 -4.99 -2.28 16.61
CA TYR A 9 -4.44 -3.63 16.73
C TYR A 9 -2.97 -3.63 16.33
N LEU A 10 -2.09 -4.11 17.22
CA LEU A 10 -0.67 -4.27 16.94
C LEU A 10 -0.38 -5.68 16.40
N GLY A 11 0.17 -5.75 15.20
CA GLY A 11 0.59 -7.02 14.59
C GLY A 11 0.70 -6.94 13.08
N ASP A 12 1.02 -8.08 12.46
CA ASP A 12 0.94 -8.23 11.01
C ASP A 12 -0.50 -8.02 10.54
N SER A 13 -0.67 -7.17 9.53
CA SER A 13 -2.01 -6.74 9.11
C SER A 13 -2.79 -7.87 8.44
N LEU A 14 -2.14 -8.77 7.69
CA LEU A 14 -2.81 -9.92 7.07
C LEU A 14 -3.28 -10.92 8.14
N GLU A 15 -2.46 -11.19 9.14
CA GLU A 15 -2.84 -12.05 10.28
C GLU A 15 -3.96 -11.45 11.14
N ILE A 16 -4.02 -10.13 11.26
CA ILE A 16 -5.14 -9.44 11.93
C ILE A 16 -6.42 -9.53 11.08
N LEU A 17 -6.34 -9.29 9.76
CA LEU A 17 -7.49 -9.35 8.86
C LEU A 17 -8.20 -10.70 8.94
N LYS A 18 -7.45 -11.81 9.02
CA LYS A 18 -7.99 -13.18 9.19
C LYS A 18 -8.85 -13.38 10.44
N LYS A 19 -8.64 -12.57 11.48
CA LYS A 19 -9.41 -12.63 12.75
C LYS A 19 -10.69 -11.81 12.70
N ILE A 20 -10.81 -10.87 11.75
CA ILE A 20 -12.01 -10.05 11.57
C ILE A 20 -13.13 -10.94 11.02
N PRO A 21 -14.35 -10.90 11.58
CA PRO A 21 -15.47 -11.69 11.08
C PRO A 21 -15.88 -11.32 9.66
N ASP A 22 -16.40 -12.32 8.93
CA ASP A 22 -16.98 -12.14 7.61
C ASP A 22 -18.04 -11.05 7.61
N LYS A 23 -18.10 -10.28 6.52
CA LYS A 23 -19.16 -9.29 6.27
C LYS A 23 -19.43 -8.37 7.47
N SER A 24 -18.37 -7.89 8.11
CA SER A 24 -18.44 -7.01 9.29
C SER A 24 -18.03 -5.57 9.01
N ILE A 25 -17.37 -5.30 7.87
CA ILE A 25 -16.83 -3.99 7.50
C ILE A 25 -17.65 -3.33 6.39
N ASP A 26 -17.91 -2.02 6.51
CA ASP A 26 -18.69 -1.22 5.54
C ASP A 26 -17.82 -0.46 4.52
N LEU A 27 -16.58 -0.11 4.89
CA LEU A 27 -15.60 0.58 4.06
C LEU A 27 -14.20 0.11 4.45
N ILE A 28 -13.37 -0.15 3.45
CA ILE A 28 -11.93 -0.36 3.64
C ILE A 28 -11.20 0.83 3.04
N LEU A 29 -10.47 1.58 3.89
CA LEU A 29 -9.56 2.64 3.50
C LEU A 29 -8.14 2.18 3.81
N THR A 30 -7.27 2.13 2.81
CA THR A 30 -5.92 1.59 2.99
C THR A 30 -4.88 2.31 2.13
N ASP A 31 -3.70 2.50 2.71
CA ASP A 31 -2.48 2.98 2.05
C ASP A 31 -1.37 1.93 2.29
N PRO A 32 -1.40 0.82 1.53
CA PRO A 32 -0.48 -0.28 1.74
C PRO A 32 0.93 0.09 1.27
N PRO A 33 1.97 -0.62 1.75
CA PRO A 33 3.34 -0.39 1.29
C PRO A 33 3.46 -0.46 -0.23
N TYR A 34 4.10 0.53 -0.83
CA TYR A 34 4.34 0.53 -2.28
C TYR A 34 5.53 -0.35 -2.64
N LEU A 35 5.36 -1.19 -3.66
CA LEU A 35 6.46 -1.97 -4.21
C LEU A 35 7.50 -1.00 -4.78
N TYR A 36 8.72 -1.01 -4.25
CA TYR A 36 9.82 -0.21 -4.77
C TYR A 36 10.61 -1.04 -5.81
N PRO A 37 10.52 -0.74 -7.12
CA PRO A 37 11.24 -1.48 -8.16
C PRO A 37 12.76 -1.40 -7.98
N ASP A 38 13.24 -0.33 -7.35
CA ASP A 38 14.66 -0.12 -7.05
C ASP A 38 15.20 -1.12 -6.03
N ILE A 39 14.34 -1.74 -5.20
CA ILE A 39 14.77 -2.70 -4.19
C ILE A 39 15.21 -4.01 -4.84
N ALA A 40 14.54 -4.49 -5.88
CA ALA A 40 14.94 -5.69 -6.61
C ALA A 40 16.38 -5.57 -7.17
N LYS A 41 16.71 -4.42 -7.76
CA LYS A 41 18.09 -4.11 -8.23
C LYS A 41 19.09 -3.98 -7.08
N LYS A 42 18.66 -3.46 -5.92
CA LYS A 42 19.52 -3.36 -4.73
C LYS A 42 19.74 -4.72 -4.06
N LEU A 43 18.82 -5.67 -4.20
CA LEU A 43 18.97 -7.04 -3.68
C LEU A 43 20.11 -7.80 -4.38
N GLU A 44 20.33 -7.58 -5.68
CA GLU A 44 21.47 -8.14 -6.42
C GLU A 44 22.82 -7.73 -5.81
N ASN A 45 22.88 -6.56 -5.17
CA ASN A 45 24.07 -6.02 -4.48
C ASN A 45 23.78 -5.73 -3.00
N LYS A 46 22.99 -6.59 -2.35
CA LYS A 46 22.44 -6.37 -1.00
C LYS A 46 23.50 -5.96 0.03
N GLU A 47 24.61 -6.69 0.12
CA GLU A 47 25.66 -6.45 1.12
C GLU A 47 26.29 -5.05 0.99
N LYS A 48 26.55 -4.63 -0.25
CA LYS A 48 27.12 -3.30 -0.56
C LYS A 48 26.18 -2.20 -0.09
N HIS A 49 24.88 -2.35 -0.36
CA HIS A 49 23.88 -1.36 0.04
C HIS A 49 23.64 -1.32 1.55
N ILE A 50 23.64 -2.48 2.23
CA ILE A 50 23.57 -2.55 3.69
C ILE A 50 24.75 -1.81 4.32
N LYS A 51 25.98 -2.11 3.89
CA LYS A 51 27.19 -1.45 4.42
C LYS A 51 27.16 0.07 4.20
N TYR A 52 26.72 0.51 3.03
CA TYR A 52 26.57 1.94 2.72
C TYR A 52 25.54 2.63 3.62
N ASN A 53 24.36 2.05 3.78
CA ASN A 53 23.28 2.63 4.57
C ASN A 53 23.62 2.68 6.07
N LEU A 54 24.24 1.63 6.61
CA LEU A 54 24.73 1.62 8.00
C LEU A 54 25.74 2.75 8.25
N LYS A 55 26.72 2.92 7.35
CA LYS A 55 27.70 4.02 7.45
C LYS A 55 27.03 5.39 7.41
N LYS A 56 26.02 5.58 6.55
CA LYS A 56 25.33 6.87 6.41
C LYS A 56 24.36 7.18 7.54
N ILE A 57 23.78 6.19 8.19
CA ILE A 57 22.94 6.40 9.39
C ILE A 57 23.78 6.89 10.57
N GLN A 58 25.03 6.45 10.68
CA GLN A 58 25.97 6.88 11.71
C GLN A 58 26.59 8.26 11.43
N ASP A 59 26.33 8.85 10.26
CA ASP A 59 26.82 10.19 9.90
C ASP A 59 26.09 11.25 10.76
N PRO A 60 26.81 12.08 11.55
CA PRO A 60 26.19 13.09 12.38
C PRO A 60 25.44 14.17 11.58
N ASN A 61 25.70 14.29 10.27
CA ASN A 61 24.98 15.20 9.39
C ASN A 61 23.77 14.56 8.70
N CYS A 62 23.43 13.32 9.04
CA CYS A 62 22.26 12.63 8.48
C CYS A 62 20.97 13.27 9.01
N SER A 63 20.21 13.94 8.15
CA SER A 63 18.91 14.50 8.53
C SER A 63 17.91 13.40 8.92
N ASN A 64 16.90 13.74 9.71
CA ASN A 64 15.85 12.78 10.11
C ASN A 64 15.19 12.09 8.90
N ILE A 65 14.92 12.82 7.82
CA ILE A 65 14.32 12.27 6.60
C ILE A 65 15.28 11.24 5.97
N GLN A 66 16.56 11.59 5.88
CA GLN A 66 17.60 10.71 5.36
C GLN A 66 17.81 9.46 6.21
N TYR A 67 17.68 9.58 7.54
CA TYR A 67 17.73 8.47 8.48
C TYR A 67 16.56 7.52 8.24
N GLN A 68 15.32 8.02 8.19
CA GLN A 68 14.13 7.18 8.02
C GLN A 68 14.12 6.44 6.68
N ILE A 69 14.54 7.10 5.59
CA ILE A 69 14.67 6.46 4.28
C ILE A 69 15.66 5.29 4.34
N ARG A 70 16.84 5.52 4.93
CA ARG A 70 17.90 4.50 5.02
C ARG A 70 17.52 3.36 5.95
N LYS A 71 16.85 3.66 7.07
CA LYS A 71 16.36 2.67 8.00
C LYS A 71 15.39 1.72 7.28
N ARG A 72 14.39 2.26 6.58
CA ARG A 72 13.46 1.46 5.78
C ARG A 72 14.20 0.62 4.73
N GLU A 73 15.15 1.20 4.01
CA GLU A 73 15.95 0.43 3.03
C GLU A 73 16.74 -0.73 3.69
N LEU A 74 17.26 -0.56 4.90
CA LEU A 74 17.94 -1.63 5.63
C LEU A 74 16.96 -2.73 6.04
N GLU A 75 15.82 -2.38 6.64
CA GLU A 75 14.76 -3.31 7.04
C GLU A 75 14.30 -4.15 5.81
N PHE A 76 14.10 -3.48 4.66
CA PHE A 76 13.81 -4.15 3.39
C PHE A 76 14.94 -5.09 2.94
N LEU A 77 16.17 -4.60 2.86
CA LEU A 77 17.30 -5.41 2.38
C LEU A 77 17.56 -6.60 3.30
N GLN A 78 17.39 -6.45 4.61
CA GLN A 78 17.65 -7.49 5.60
C GLN A 78 16.58 -8.59 5.61
N GLY A 79 15.47 -8.41 4.90
CA GLY A 79 14.42 -9.42 4.83
C GLY A 79 13.25 -9.16 5.78
N GLU A 80 13.32 -8.13 6.61
CA GLU A 80 12.28 -7.84 7.62
C GLU A 80 10.95 -7.45 6.97
N PHE A 81 11.00 -6.88 5.75
CA PHE A 81 9.82 -6.54 4.95
C PHE A 81 9.63 -7.44 3.72
N ILE A 82 10.42 -8.52 3.55
CA ILE A 82 10.31 -9.43 2.40
C ILE A 82 9.28 -10.55 2.67
N SER A 83 8.13 -10.17 3.23
CA SER A 83 6.86 -10.67 2.71
C SER A 83 6.20 -9.46 2.06
N SER A 84 6.53 -9.23 0.79
CA SER A 84 5.92 -8.18 -0.02
C SER A 84 4.42 -8.13 0.21
N PHE A 85 3.84 -6.93 0.28
CA PHE A 85 2.41 -6.75 0.32
C PHE A 85 1.77 -7.50 -0.87
N ASP A 86 1.25 -8.69 -0.61
CA ASP A 86 0.72 -9.59 -1.62
C ASP A 86 -0.71 -9.20 -1.95
N ILE A 87 -0.87 -8.36 -2.97
CA ILE A 87 -2.17 -7.81 -3.37
C ILE A 87 -3.26 -8.89 -3.43
N PRO A 88 -3.06 -10.05 -4.08
CA PRO A 88 -4.07 -11.11 -4.12
C PRO A 88 -4.50 -11.63 -2.73
N SER A 89 -3.56 -11.94 -1.83
CA SER A 89 -3.88 -12.44 -0.48
C SER A 89 -4.64 -11.41 0.34
N TYR A 90 -4.24 -10.14 0.26
CA TYR A 90 -4.95 -9.06 0.96
C TYR A 90 -6.35 -8.84 0.37
N PHE A 91 -6.48 -8.82 -0.96
CA PHE A 91 -7.76 -8.60 -1.62
C PHE A 91 -8.77 -9.71 -1.29
N LYS A 92 -8.30 -10.97 -1.21
CA LYS A 92 -9.12 -12.10 -0.74
C LYS A 92 -9.69 -11.87 0.65
N GLU A 93 -8.88 -11.48 1.62
CA GLU A 93 -9.35 -11.21 2.98
C GLU A 93 -10.24 -9.97 3.04
N TRP A 94 -9.93 -8.93 2.28
CA TRP A 94 -10.75 -7.73 2.20
C TRP A 94 -12.16 -8.04 1.65
N MET A 95 -12.26 -8.85 0.60
CA MET A 95 -13.53 -9.29 0.04
C MET A 95 -14.33 -10.17 1.01
N ARG A 96 -13.66 -10.99 1.84
CA ARG A 96 -14.31 -11.79 2.90
C ARG A 96 -14.95 -10.90 3.96
N ILE A 97 -14.22 -9.93 4.49
CA ILE A 97 -14.67 -9.11 5.63
C ILE A 97 -15.63 -7.99 5.23
N ILE A 98 -15.61 -7.52 3.99
CA ILE A 98 -16.44 -6.39 3.55
C ILE A 98 -17.87 -6.84 3.22
N LYS A 99 -18.87 -6.15 3.78
CA LYS A 99 -20.30 -6.43 3.55
C LYS A 99 -20.68 -6.28 2.09
N LYS A 100 -20.33 -5.13 1.51
CA LYS A 100 -20.53 -4.77 0.12
C LYS A 100 -19.25 -4.10 -0.39
N PRO A 101 -18.74 -4.46 -1.58
CA PRO A 101 -17.56 -3.81 -2.15
C PRO A 101 -17.64 -2.28 -2.11
N ASN A 102 -16.77 -1.68 -1.31
CA ASN A 102 -16.58 -0.24 -1.15
C ASN A 102 -15.18 0.00 -0.57
N PHE A 103 -14.23 0.37 -1.42
CA PHE A 103 -12.82 0.45 -1.05
C PHE A 103 -12.24 1.78 -1.51
N ILE A 104 -11.36 2.36 -0.69
CA ILE A 104 -10.49 3.47 -1.07
C ILE A 104 -9.06 2.99 -0.85
N ILE A 105 -8.33 2.79 -1.94
CA ILE A 105 -7.00 2.17 -1.93
C ILE A 105 -6.01 3.14 -2.54
N TYR A 106 -5.10 3.65 -1.72
CA TYR A 106 -3.94 4.38 -2.23
C TYR A 106 -2.92 3.40 -2.83
N LEU A 107 -2.22 3.83 -3.87
CA LEU A 107 -1.30 2.95 -4.59
C LEU A 107 -0.23 3.72 -5.37
N SER A 108 0.85 3.02 -5.67
CA SER A 108 1.82 3.45 -6.68
C SER A 108 1.35 3.14 -8.11
N LYS A 109 1.97 3.79 -9.10
CA LYS A 109 1.76 3.47 -10.53
C LYS A 109 2.10 2.02 -10.86
N GLN A 110 3.08 1.45 -10.17
CA GLN A 110 3.57 0.09 -10.42
C GLN A 110 2.57 -0.97 -9.97
N GLN A 111 1.89 -0.73 -8.84
CA GLN A 111 0.89 -1.65 -8.30
C GLN A 111 -0.46 -1.59 -9.04
N LEU A 112 -0.69 -0.56 -9.86
CA LEU A 112 -1.96 -0.38 -10.57
C LEU A 112 -2.32 -1.61 -11.41
N LYS A 113 -1.35 -2.23 -12.08
CA LYS A 113 -1.58 -3.44 -12.88
C LYS A 113 -2.13 -4.59 -12.02
N ASP A 114 -1.54 -4.83 -10.86
CA ASP A 114 -1.94 -5.93 -9.98
C ASP A 114 -3.34 -5.70 -9.39
N TYR A 115 -3.65 -4.46 -9.03
CA TYR A 115 -5.01 -4.10 -8.61
C TYR A 115 -6.04 -4.25 -9.74
N LEU A 116 -5.70 -3.91 -10.98
CA LEU A 116 -6.60 -4.09 -12.12
C LEU A 116 -6.95 -5.56 -12.35
N PHE A 117 -6.01 -6.49 -12.14
CA PHE A 117 -6.32 -7.92 -12.19
C PHE A 117 -7.31 -8.34 -11.10
N GLU A 118 -7.13 -7.89 -9.86
CA GLU A 118 -8.08 -8.22 -8.77
C GLU A 118 -9.46 -7.59 -9.01
N ILE A 119 -9.51 -6.37 -9.55
CA ILE A 119 -10.77 -5.72 -9.93
C ILE A 119 -11.52 -6.55 -10.98
N GLU A 120 -10.83 -7.09 -11.97
CA GLU A 120 -11.42 -7.98 -12.98
C GLU A 120 -11.85 -9.32 -12.37
N ASN A 121 -10.98 -9.95 -11.56
CA ASN A 121 -11.25 -11.24 -10.90
C ASN A 121 -12.51 -11.20 -10.02
N TYR A 122 -12.75 -10.10 -9.31
CA TYR A 122 -13.92 -9.90 -8.45
C TYR A 122 -15.06 -9.15 -9.14
N ASN A 123 -14.95 -8.87 -10.44
CA ASN A 123 -15.94 -8.13 -11.24
C ASN A 123 -16.37 -6.81 -10.56
N LEU A 124 -15.40 -5.95 -10.24
CA LEU A 124 -15.61 -4.68 -9.57
C LEU A 124 -15.56 -3.51 -10.57
N LYS A 125 -16.23 -2.42 -10.21
CA LYS A 125 -16.07 -1.12 -10.87
C LYS A 125 -15.05 -0.29 -10.11
N PHE A 126 -14.31 0.54 -10.83
CA PHE A 126 -13.35 1.44 -10.20
C PHE A 126 -13.40 2.84 -10.80
N GLU A 127 -13.04 3.83 -9.98
CA GLU A 127 -12.66 5.17 -10.40
C GLU A 127 -11.21 5.41 -10.00
N LEU A 128 -10.40 5.95 -10.93
CA LEU A 128 -9.03 6.37 -10.62
C LEU A 128 -9.04 7.85 -10.21
N ILE A 129 -8.70 8.10 -8.95
CA ILE A 129 -8.60 9.43 -8.36
C ILE A 129 -7.11 9.83 -8.34
N ILE A 130 -6.82 11.03 -8.82
CA ILE A 130 -5.48 11.62 -8.81
C ILE A 130 -5.46 12.76 -7.81
N TYR A 131 -4.76 12.58 -6.70
CA TYR A 131 -4.54 13.64 -5.73
C TYR A 131 -3.29 14.44 -6.11
N LYS A 132 -3.48 15.68 -6.58
CA LYS A 132 -2.38 16.60 -6.91
C LYS A 132 -1.94 17.37 -5.65
N LYS A 133 -0.72 17.10 -5.19
CA LYS A 133 -0.09 17.79 -4.06
C LYS A 133 0.19 19.24 -4.44
N THR A 134 -0.04 20.15 -3.49
CA THR A 134 0.23 21.59 -3.67
C THR A 134 1.62 22.00 -3.20
N ASN A 135 2.30 21.14 -2.44
CA ASN A 135 3.54 21.41 -1.72
C ASN A 135 4.58 20.28 -1.84
N ASP A 136 4.60 19.56 -2.95
CA ASP A 136 5.53 18.45 -3.13
C ASP A 136 6.98 18.92 -3.31
N ALA A 137 7.91 18.08 -2.88
CA ALA A 137 9.34 18.38 -2.95
C ALA A 137 9.80 18.58 -4.40
N PRO A 138 10.68 19.56 -4.67
CA PRO A 138 11.22 19.76 -6.01
C PRO A 138 12.01 18.53 -6.45
N SER A 139 11.91 18.19 -7.74
CA SER A 139 12.63 17.08 -8.35
C SER A 139 13.58 17.58 -9.42
N ASN A 140 14.86 17.23 -9.32
CA ASN A 140 15.84 17.45 -10.38
C ASN A 140 15.94 16.18 -11.26
N ASN A 141 15.97 16.36 -12.58
CA ASN A 141 16.22 15.30 -13.58
C ASN A 141 15.18 14.16 -13.67
N ILE A 142 14.06 14.23 -12.95
CA ILE A 142 12.94 13.28 -13.07
C ILE A 142 11.61 14.05 -13.11
N TYR A 143 10.58 13.41 -13.68
CA TYR A 143 9.23 13.95 -13.62
C TYR A 143 8.78 14.09 -12.16
N ARG A 144 8.18 15.25 -11.87
CA ARG A 144 7.78 15.65 -10.53
C ARG A 144 6.78 14.66 -9.94
N LYS A 145 7.02 14.26 -8.68
CA LYS A 145 6.16 13.33 -7.94
C LYS A 145 5.09 14.12 -7.17
N ASP A 146 4.38 14.98 -7.89
CA ASP A 146 3.33 15.88 -7.38
C ASP A 146 1.96 15.21 -7.26
N LYS A 147 1.88 13.89 -7.47
CA LYS A 147 0.61 13.16 -7.54
C LYS A 147 0.66 11.89 -6.71
N GLU A 148 -0.42 11.64 -5.99
CA GLU A 148 -0.77 10.34 -5.45
C GLU A 148 -1.94 9.76 -6.23
N LEU A 149 -1.96 8.44 -6.35
CA LEU A 149 -3.05 7.72 -6.99
C LEU A 149 -3.89 7.05 -5.91
N CYS A 150 -5.20 7.03 -6.14
CA CYS A 150 -6.15 6.34 -5.31
C CYS A 150 -7.19 5.66 -6.21
N LEU A 151 -7.55 4.43 -5.88
CA LEU A 151 -8.65 3.70 -6.51
C LEU A 151 -9.86 3.75 -5.58
N TRP A 152 -11.00 4.19 -6.10
CA TRP A 152 -12.28 3.95 -5.44
C TRP A 152 -12.97 2.76 -6.11
N LEU A 153 -13.12 1.66 -5.38
CA LEU A 153 -13.70 0.43 -5.90
C LEU A 153 -15.11 0.22 -5.34
N LYS A 154 -16.02 -0.25 -6.20
CA LYS A 154 -17.41 -0.53 -5.84
C LYS A 154 -17.94 -1.74 -6.60
N ASP A 155 -19.04 -2.28 -6.09
CA ASP A 155 -19.76 -3.39 -6.70
C ASP A 155 -20.26 -3.04 -8.12
N PHE A 156 -20.28 -4.02 -9.03
CA PHE A 156 -20.75 -3.83 -10.40
C PHE A 156 -22.27 -3.65 -10.49
N ASN A 157 -23.02 -4.04 -9.45
CA ASN A 157 -24.48 -4.06 -9.41
C ASN A 157 -25.15 -2.89 -10.16
N ILE A 158 -25.79 -3.25 -11.28
CA ILE A 158 -26.60 -2.35 -12.11
C ILE A 158 -27.96 -2.22 -11.41
N TYR A 159 -28.17 -1.09 -10.73
CA TYR A 159 -29.52 -0.73 -10.29
C TYR A 159 -30.23 -0.07 -11.48
N TYR A 160 -31.00 -0.85 -12.23
CA TYR A 160 -32.06 -0.24 -13.03
C TYR A 160 -33.08 0.33 -12.05
N ASN A 161 -33.23 1.65 -12.03
CA ASN A 161 -34.42 2.24 -11.44
C ASN A 161 -35.60 1.67 -12.24
N ARG A 162 -36.44 0.85 -11.59
CA ARG A 162 -37.75 0.52 -12.13
C ARG A 162 -38.53 1.85 -12.16
N LEU A 163 -38.64 2.45 -13.34
CA LEU A 163 -39.60 3.50 -13.64
C LEU A 163 -41.02 2.93 -13.54
#